data_AF-A0A3S5DH67-F1
#
_entry.id   AF-A0A3S5DH67-F1
#
_cell.length_a   1.000
_cell.length_b   1.000
_cell.length_c   1.000
_cell.angle_alpha   90.00
_cell.angle_beta   90.00
_cell.angle_gamma   90.00
#
_symmetry.space_group_name_H-M   'P 1'
#
loop_
_entity.id
_entity.type
_entity.pdbx_description
1 polymer ?
#
loop_
_entity_poly.entity_id
_entity_poly.type
_entity_poly.pdbx_seq_one_letter_code
_entity_poly.pdbx_strand_id
1 'polypeptide(L)'
;MATFQAKFPDAKLGAVVAFGNNVWRQLSGGEGADELKDFPVYGKGLAPSTQYDLLIHILSARHEVNFSVAQAALAAFGDAIDVKEEIHGFRWVEERDLSGFVDGTGKPGGGRNPPRSGGH
;
A
#
# COMPACT_ATOMS: atom_id res chain seq x y z
N MET A 1 -9.49 5.85 9.59
CA MET A 1 -8.06 6.21 9.72
C MET A 1 -7.82 7.32 10.74
N ALA A 2 -8.36 8.54 10.54
CA ALA A 2 -8.13 9.67 11.45
C ALA A 2 -8.41 9.38 12.93
N THR A 3 -9.47 8.61 13.22
CA THR A 3 -9.80 8.16 14.59
C THR A 3 -8.69 7.32 15.22
N PHE A 4 -8.08 6.40 14.47
CA PHE A 4 -6.97 5.57 14.97
C PHE A 4 -5.69 6.40 15.15
N GLN A 5 -5.40 7.32 14.23
CA GLN A 5 -4.25 8.24 14.37
C GLN A 5 -4.37 9.13 15.60
N ALA A 6 -5.56 9.67 15.88
CA ALA A 6 -5.81 10.48 17.07
C ALA A 6 -5.72 9.66 18.36
N LYS A 7 -6.16 8.39 18.34
CA LYS A 7 -6.10 7.48 19.51
C LYS A 7 -4.69 6.94 19.78
N PHE A 8 -3.88 6.78 18.73
CA PHE A 8 -2.53 6.21 18.81
C PHE A 8 -1.51 7.10 18.06
N PRO A 9 -1.26 8.33 18.52
CA PRO A 9 -0.39 9.28 17.83
C PRO A 9 1.07 8.81 17.79
N ASP A 10 1.50 8.04 18.79
CA ASP A 10 2.81 7.41 18.92
C ASP A 10 3.06 6.31 17.88
N ALA A 11 2.01 5.68 17.35
CA ALA A 11 2.12 4.60 16.39
C ALA A 11 2.65 5.08 15.02
N LYS A 12 2.56 6.38 14.70
CA LYS A 12 2.90 6.93 13.36
C LYS A 12 2.17 6.17 12.24
N LEU A 13 0.89 5.91 12.44
CA LEU A 13 0.04 5.10 11.56
C LEU A 13 -0.20 5.79 10.21
N GLY A 14 -0.03 5.04 9.13
CA GLY A 14 -0.50 5.36 7.79
C GLY A 14 -1.20 4.16 7.15
N ALA A 15 -2.14 4.44 6.25
CA ALA A 15 -2.62 3.42 5.31
C ALA A 15 -2.98 4.03 3.95
N VAL A 16 -2.98 3.16 2.95
CA VAL A 16 -3.34 3.48 1.57
C VAL A 16 -4.40 2.48 1.12
N VAL A 17 -5.41 2.99 0.41
CA VAL A 17 -6.35 2.19 -0.38
C VAL A 17 -6.03 2.49 -1.84
N ALA A 18 -5.76 1.45 -2.63
CA ALA A 18 -5.46 1.56 -4.05
C ALA A 18 -6.30 0.55 -4.84
N PHE A 19 -6.60 0.86 -6.10
CA PHE A 19 -7.48 0.07 -6.94
C PHE A 19 -6.74 -0.45 -8.17
N GLY A 20 -7.10 -1.66 -8.60
CA GLY A 20 -6.69 -2.21 -9.89
C GLY A 20 -7.24 -1.39 -11.06
N ASN A 21 -6.68 -1.57 -12.25
CA ASN A 21 -7.03 -0.74 -13.42
C ASN A 21 -8.54 -0.75 -13.71
N ASN A 22 -9.17 -1.92 -13.78
CA ASN A 22 -10.57 -2.03 -14.18
C ASN A 22 -11.52 -1.34 -13.20
N VAL A 23 -11.31 -1.52 -11.89
CA VAL A 23 -12.11 -0.84 -10.86
C VAL A 23 -11.82 0.65 -10.86
N TRP A 24 -10.56 1.07 -10.97
CA TRP A 24 -10.22 2.50 -11.01
C TRP A 24 -10.87 3.22 -12.19
N ARG A 25 -10.85 2.62 -13.39
CA ARG A 25 -11.49 3.22 -14.58
C ARG A 25 -13.00 3.38 -14.40
N GLN A 26 -13.65 2.45 -13.70
CA GLN A 26 -15.07 2.56 -13.37
C GLN A 26 -15.32 3.69 -12.36
N LEU A 27 -14.50 3.78 -11.32
CA LEU A 27 -14.63 4.80 -10.27
C LEU A 27 -14.30 6.21 -10.78
N SER A 28 -13.31 6.35 -11.66
CA SER A 28 -12.85 7.65 -12.18
C SER A 28 -13.59 8.11 -13.43
N GLY A 29 -14.53 7.31 -13.97
CA GLY A 29 -15.16 7.60 -15.26
C GLY A 29 -14.16 7.61 -16.42
N GLY A 30 -13.03 6.92 -16.27
CA GLY A 30 -11.94 6.88 -17.25
C GLY A 30 -10.98 8.08 -17.21
N GLU A 31 -11.18 9.04 -16.32
CA GLU A 31 -10.33 10.23 -16.23
C GLU A 31 -9.01 9.94 -15.46
N GLY A 32 -7.90 10.45 -15.99
CA GLY A 32 -6.57 10.38 -15.39
C GLY A 32 -5.95 8.98 -15.33
N ALA A 33 -4.86 8.86 -14.57
CA ALA A 33 -4.10 7.60 -14.39
C ALA A 33 -3.70 6.94 -15.73
N ASP A 34 -3.21 7.71 -16.70
CA ASP A 34 -2.98 7.28 -18.08
C ASP A 34 -2.03 6.07 -18.20
N GLU A 35 -1.11 5.91 -17.25
CA GLU A 35 -0.16 4.79 -17.21
C GLU A 35 -0.70 3.54 -16.49
N LEU A 36 -1.87 3.64 -15.83
CA LEU A 36 -2.45 2.54 -15.07
C LEU A 36 -2.96 1.45 -16.03
N LYS A 37 -2.51 0.23 -15.75
CA LYS A 37 -2.82 -1.01 -16.47
C LYS A 37 -2.66 -2.20 -15.54
N ASP A 38 -3.25 -3.32 -15.91
CA ASP A 38 -3.03 -4.59 -15.21
C ASP A 38 -1.55 -5.00 -15.31
N PHE A 39 -1.02 -5.59 -14.24
CA PHE A 39 0.36 -6.05 -14.20
C PHE A 39 0.58 -7.18 -15.23
N PRO A 40 1.46 -7.00 -16.23
CA PRO A 40 1.70 -8.05 -17.23
C PRO A 40 2.70 -9.08 -16.69
N VAL A 41 2.77 -10.25 -17.33
CA VAL A 41 3.87 -11.18 -17.10
C VAL A 41 5.19 -10.61 -17.65
N TYR A 42 6.29 -10.80 -16.92
CA TYR A 42 7.63 -10.41 -17.39
C TYR A 42 8.57 -11.62 -17.47
N GLY A 43 9.61 -11.50 -18.30
CA GLY A 43 10.64 -12.54 -18.44
C GLY A 43 10.08 -13.89 -18.92
N LYS A 44 9.07 -13.86 -19.81
CA LYS A 44 8.35 -15.05 -20.29
C LYS A 44 7.71 -15.89 -19.17
N GLY A 45 7.24 -15.22 -18.11
CA GLY A 45 6.56 -15.86 -16.97
C GLY A 45 7.46 -16.07 -15.75
N LEU A 46 8.71 -15.63 -15.79
CA LEU A 46 9.58 -15.63 -14.61
C LEU A 46 9.02 -14.72 -13.50
N ALA A 47 8.46 -13.57 -13.88
CA ALA A 47 7.61 -12.78 -12.99
C ALA A 47 6.15 -13.08 -13.32
N PRO A 48 5.42 -13.78 -12.43
CA PRO A 48 4.01 -14.10 -12.65
C PRO A 48 3.14 -12.84 -12.53
N SER A 49 1.92 -12.92 -13.06
CA SER A 49 0.89 -11.89 -12.87
C SER A 49 -0.24 -12.44 -12.02
N THR A 50 -0.54 -11.72 -10.95
CA THR A 50 -1.64 -11.98 -10.00
C THR A 50 -2.35 -10.66 -9.70
N GLN A 51 -2.90 -10.03 -10.75
CA GLN A 51 -3.62 -8.76 -10.62
C GLN A 51 -4.91 -8.94 -9.80
N TYR A 52 -5.14 -8.04 -8.84
CA TYR A 52 -6.37 -7.94 -8.07
C TYR A 52 -6.96 -6.53 -8.13
N ASP A 53 -8.18 -6.37 -7.63
CA ASP A 53 -8.99 -5.15 -7.75
C ASP A 53 -8.75 -4.11 -6.65
N LEU A 54 -8.28 -4.55 -5.47
CA LEU A 54 -8.13 -3.71 -4.28
C LEU A 54 -6.83 -4.06 -3.55
N LEU A 55 -6.09 -3.03 -3.15
CA LEU A 55 -4.96 -3.13 -2.24
C LEU A 55 -5.21 -2.24 -1.02
N ILE A 56 -5.04 -2.80 0.17
CA ILE A 56 -5.03 -2.06 1.42
C ILE A 56 -3.65 -2.27 2.07
N HIS A 57 -2.86 -1.21 2.15
CA HIS A 57 -1.55 -1.26 2.78
C HIS A 57 -1.59 -0.45 4.08
N ILE A 58 -1.31 -1.10 5.21
CA ILE A 58 -1.31 -0.48 6.55
C ILE A 58 0.11 -0.60 7.12
N LEU A 59 0.65 0.51 7.62
CA LEU A 59 1.96 0.54 8.26
C LEU A 59 1.95 1.45 9.48
N SER A 60 2.68 1.03 10.51
CA SER A 60 2.91 1.82 11.72
C SER A 60 4.08 1.23 12.52
N ALA A 61 4.46 1.89 13.61
CA ALA A 61 5.40 1.38 14.60
C ALA A 61 4.80 0.30 15.53
N ARG A 62 3.49 0.01 15.44
CA ARG A 62 2.75 -0.85 16.38
C ARG A 62 1.84 -1.82 15.64
N HIS A 63 2.24 -3.09 15.62
CA HIS A 63 1.53 -4.13 14.84
C HIS A 63 0.08 -4.34 15.32
N GLU A 64 -0.17 -4.28 16.62
CA GLU A 64 -1.51 -4.40 17.21
C GLU A 64 -2.47 -3.27 16.79
N VAL A 65 -1.92 -2.08 16.51
CA VAL A 65 -2.70 -0.97 15.92
C VAL A 65 -3.02 -1.29 14.47
N ASN A 66 -2.07 -1.82 13.70
CA ASN A 66 -2.29 -2.23 12.30
C ASN A 66 -3.39 -3.29 12.20
N PHE A 67 -3.38 -4.28 13.10
CA PHE A 67 -4.39 -5.33 13.16
C PHE A 67 -5.79 -4.76 13.38
N SER A 68 -5.95 -3.84 14.33
CA SER A 68 -7.24 -3.18 14.58
C SER A 68 -7.73 -2.37 13.36
N VAL A 69 -6.80 -1.75 12.63
CA VAL A 69 -7.12 -1.00 11.40
C VAL A 69 -7.49 -1.94 10.26
N ALA A 70 -6.84 -3.10 10.14
CA ALA A 70 -7.18 -4.14 9.16
C ALA A 70 -8.59 -4.70 9.41
N GLN A 71 -8.94 -5.00 10.67
CA GLN A 71 -10.31 -5.40 11.04
C GLN A 71 -11.33 -4.32 10.67
N ALA A 72 -11.03 -3.04 10.92
CA ALA A 72 -11.90 -1.94 10.53
C ALA A 72 -12.04 -1.80 9.01
N ALA A 73 -10.98 -2.10 8.25
CA ALA A 73 -11.03 -2.10 6.79
C ALA A 73 -11.91 -3.23 6.26
N LEU A 74 -11.74 -4.45 6.76
CA LEU A 74 -12.60 -5.59 6.41
C LEU A 74 -14.07 -5.32 6.76
N ALA A 75 -14.35 -4.73 7.93
CA ALA A 75 -15.70 -4.36 8.31
C ALA A 75 -16.31 -3.26 7.39
N ALA A 76 -15.49 -2.36 6.87
CA ALA A 76 -15.95 -1.28 5.98
C ALA A 76 -16.28 -1.79 4.57
N PHE A 77 -15.48 -2.72 4.03
CA PHE A 77 -15.75 -3.32 2.72
C PHE A 77 -16.77 -4.46 2.80
N GLY A 78 -16.82 -5.19 3.92
CA GLY A 78 -17.73 -6.32 4.14
C GLY A 78 -17.63 -7.36 3.03
N ASP A 79 -18.78 -7.90 2.64
CA ASP A 79 -18.90 -8.94 1.60
C ASP A 79 -18.71 -8.40 0.17
N ALA A 80 -18.40 -7.11 -0.01
CA ALA A 80 -18.14 -6.55 -1.34
C ALA A 80 -16.78 -6.95 -1.90
N ILE A 81 -15.89 -7.51 -1.07
CA ILE A 81 -14.55 -7.95 -1.45
C ILE A 81 -14.34 -9.42 -1.09
N ASP A 82 -13.52 -10.11 -1.87
CA ASP A 82 -13.00 -11.43 -1.55
C ASP A 82 -11.49 -11.32 -1.29
N VAL A 83 -11.07 -11.58 -0.06
CA VAL A 83 -9.66 -11.41 0.36
C VAL A 83 -8.83 -12.55 -0.20
N LYS A 84 -7.98 -12.23 -1.18
CA LYS A 84 -7.06 -13.21 -1.78
C LYS A 84 -5.79 -13.42 -0.96
N GLU A 85 -5.24 -12.35 -0.41
CA GLU A 85 -3.97 -12.37 0.32
C GLU A 85 -4.00 -11.36 1.48
N GLU A 86 -3.47 -11.78 2.63
CA GLU A 86 -3.21 -10.91 3.79
C GLU A 86 -1.81 -11.24 4.33
N ILE A 87 -0.90 -10.26 4.32
CA ILE A 87 0.51 -10.46 4.66
C ILE A 87 0.93 -9.50 5.78
N HIS A 88 1.55 -10.04 6.82
CA HIS A 88 2.02 -9.28 7.98
C HIS A 88 3.53 -9.09 7.92
N GLY A 89 3.96 -7.93 7.41
CA GLY A 89 5.37 -7.56 7.37
C GLY A 89 5.89 -7.06 8.72
N PHE A 90 7.18 -7.28 8.97
CA PHE A 90 7.90 -6.73 10.12
C PHE A 90 9.27 -6.22 9.69
N ARG A 91 9.80 -5.22 10.39
CA ARG A 91 11.19 -4.80 10.23
C ARG A 91 12.05 -5.76 11.03
N TRP A 92 13.01 -6.41 10.37
CA TRP A 92 13.92 -7.32 11.04
C TRP A 92 15.13 -6.57 11.63
N VAL A 93 15.95 -7.30 12.38
CA VAL A 93 17.13 -6.79 13.09
C VAL A 93 18.00 -5.99 12.13
N GLU A 94 18.35 -4.77 12.53
CA GLU A 94 19.18 -3.84 11.73
C GLU A 94 18.62 -3.50 10.34
N GLU A 95 17.30 -3.59 10.16
CA GLU A 95 16.65 -3.31 8.87
C GLU A 95 17.12 -4.24 7.73
N ARG A 96 17.48 -5.46 8.09
CA ARG A 96 17.93 -6.47 7.13
C ARG A 96 16.75 -7.21 6.50
N ASP A 97 16.92 -7.64 5.26
CA ASP A 97 16.10 -8.68 4.68
C ASP A 97 16.41 -10.05 5.32
N LEU A 98 15.59 -11.07 5.03
CA LEU A 98 15.76 -12.41 5.61
C LEU A 98 17.03 -13.15 5.14
N SER A 99 17.72 -12.65 4.11
CA SER A 99 19.03 -13.18 3.69
C SER A 99 20.20 -12.57 4.47
N GLY A 100 19.94 -11.53 5.29
CA GLY A 100 20.93 -10.89 6.14
C GLY A 100 21.53 -9.60 5.56
N PHE A 101 21.09 -9.17 4.38
CA PHE A 101 21.56 -7.92 3.79
C PHE A 101 20.69 -6.75 4.24
N VAL A 102 21.31 -5.58 4.48
CA VAL A 102 20.55 -4.36 4.82
C VAL A 102 19.72 -3.94 3.60
N ASP A 103 18.40 -3.84 3.77
CA ASP A 103 17.48 -3.43 2.71
C ASP A 103 16.92 -2.04 3.00
N GLY A 104 16.82 -1.19 1.97
CA GLY A 104 16.30 0.17 2.08
C GLY A 104 17.35 1.30 1.97
N THR A 105 18.65 0.98 1.90
CA THR A 105 19.74 1.97 1.73
C THR A 105 19.59 2.85 0.49
N GLY A 106 18.97 2.32 -0.58
CA GLY A 106 18.71 3.07 -1.83
C GLY A 106 17.41 3.89 -1.84
N LYS A 107 16.63 3.91 -0.75
CA LYS A 107 15.37 4.67 -0.72
C LYS A 107 15.65 6.18 -0.66
N PRO A 108 14.83 7.02 -1.31
CA PRO A 108 14.98 8.48 -1.22
C PRO A 108 14.98 8.94 0.25
N GLY A 109 16.03 9.65 0.67
CA GLY A 109 16.07 10.28 1.99
C GLY A 109 14.97 11.34 2.12
N GLY A 110 14.43 11.53 3.33
CA GLY A 110 13.27 12.39 3.62
C GLY A 110 13.44 13.91 3.40
N GLY A 111 14.35 14.35 2.53
CA GLY A 111 14.69 15.76 2.29
C GLY A 111 14.31 16.26 0.90
N ARG A 112 13.29 17.13 0.86
CA ARG A 112 12.84 18.01 -0.26
C ARG A 112 12.26 17.32 -1.51
N ASN A 113 10.92 17.26 -1.56
CA ASN A 113 10.25 17.57 -2.82
C ASN A 113 10.29 19.10 -3.00
N PRO A 114 10.87 19.64 -4.08
CA PRO A 114 10.69 21.05 -4.41
C PRO A 114 9.19 21.32 -4.68
N PRO A 115 8.67 22.52 -4.35
CA PRO A 115 7.30 22.86 -4.66
C PRO A 115 7.08 22.68 -6.17
N ARG A 116 6.08 21.87 -6.53
CA ARG A 116 5.60 21.82 -7.92
C ARG A 116 5.12 23.23 -8.27
N SER A 117 5.89 23.93 -9.10
CA SER A 117 5.44 25.16 -9.74
C SER A 117 4.20 24.80 -10.58
N GLY A 118 3.03 25.28 -10.16
CA GLY A 118 1.85 25.26 -11.00
C GLY A 118 2.13 26.10 -12.24
N GLY A 119 2.16 25.44 -13.40
CA GLY A 119 2.14 26.10 -14.70
C GLY A 119 0.70 26.49 -15.03
N HIS A 120 0.56 27.74 -15.50
CA HIS A 120 -0.64 28.36 -16.04
C HIS A 120 -1.28 27.58 -17.18
#